data_AF-A0A9X8HG79-F1
#
_entry.id   AF-A0A9X8HG79-F1
#
_cell.length_a   1.000
_cell.length_b   1.000
_cell.length_c   1.000
_cell.angle_alpha   90.00
_cell.angle_beta   90.00
_cell.angle_gamma   90.00
#
_symmetry.space_group_name_H-M   'P 1'
#
loop_
_entity.id
_entity.type
_entity.pdbx_description
1 polymer ?
#
loop_
_entity_poly.entity_id
_entity_poly.type
_entity_poly.pdbx_seq_one_letter_code
_entity_poly.pdbx_strand_id
1 'polypeptide(L)'
;MKQPQFHCLMPAISRHASTLEDIRDMRVAESTKKGYKSGLNQIKNWISGHGSPAMLKSDGTINLQVFQYNDFLAYRSALKDLYKREHIPVPVEYESEMKDIFQGSFTMIILN
;
A
#
# COMPACT_ATOMS: atom_id res chain seq x y z
N MET A 1 39.90 9.16 53.64
CA MET A 1 39.53 9.63 52.28
C MET A 1 38.19 8.99 51.92
N LYS A 2 37.15 9.80 51.67
CA LYS A 2 35.80 9.32 51.28
C LYS A 2 35.73 9.22 49.74
N GLN A 3 35.22 8.11 49.20
CA GLN A 3 34.94 7.96 47.76
C GLN A 3 33.68 8.74 47.36
N PRO A 4 33.61 9.33 46.15
CA PRO A 4 32.42 10.02 45.68
C PRO A 4 31.40 9.04 45.07
N GLN A 5 30.14 9.21 45.46
CA GLN A 5 28.98 8.48 44.94
C GLN A 5 28.52 9.15 43.63
N PHE A 6 28.68 8.50 42.48
CA PHE A 6 28.10 8.96 41.22
C PHE A 6 26.68 8.41 41.08
N HIS A 7 25.67 9.20 41.48
CA HIS A 7 24.27 8.91 41.19
C HIS A 7 23.99 9.27 39.72
N CYS A 8 23.96 8.27 38.86
CA CYS A 8 23.53 8.42 37.48
C CYS A 8 21.99 8.50 37.46
N LEU A 9 21.44 9.72 37.39
CA LEU A 9 20.02 9.93 37.11
C LEU A 9 19.76 9.63 35.63
N MET A 10 19.36 8.39 35.33
CA MET A 10 18.76 8.08 34.04
C MET A 10 17.39 8.77 33.94
N PRO A 11 17.11 9.58 32.92
CA PRO A 11 15.75 10.06 32.67
C PRO A 11 14.86 8.85 32.41
N ALA A 12 13.67 8.84 33.02
CA ALA A 12 12.69 7.79 32.81
C ALA A 12 12.35 7.72 31.32
N ILE A 13 12.86 6.68 30.65
CA ILE A 13 12.48 6.37 29.28
C ILE A 13 10.98 6.03 29.34
N SER A 14 10.14 6.98 28.95
CA SER A 14 8.73 6.72 28.67
C SER A 14 8.70 5.72 27.52
N ARG A 15 8.55 4.44 27.85
CA ARG A 15 8.35 3.38 26.86
C ARG A 15 6.99 3.64 26.23
N HIS A 16 6.98 4.35 25.10
CA HIS A 16 5.83 4.33 24.21
C HIS A 16 5.61 2.85 23.86
N ALA A 17 4.50 2.28 24.33
CA ALA A 17 4.11 0.94 23.94
C ALA A 17 3.72 1.02 22.46
N SER A 18 4.66 0.64 21.58
CA SER A 18 4.36 0.44 20.17
C SER A 18 3.31 -0.66 20.05
N THR A 19 2.21 -0.37 19.37
CA THR A 19 1.19 -1.37 19.04
C THR A 19 1.74 -2.36 18.01
N LEU A 20 1.08 -3.51 17.87
CA LEU A 20 1.47 -4.49 16.85
C LEU A 20 1.31 -3.91 15.44
N GLU A 21 0.35 -3.00 15.28
CA GLU A 21 0.13 -2.18 14.10
C GLU A 21 1.30 -1.23 13.87
N ASP A 22 1.79 -0.53 14.89
CA ASP A 22 2.95 0.37 14.77
C ASP A 22 4.21 -0.40 14.34
N ILE A 23 4.43 -1.60 14.89
CA ILE A 23 5.58 -2.45 14.54
C ILE A 23 5.49 -2.93 13.08
N ARG A 24 4.27 -3.25 12.61
CA ARG A 24 4.03 -3.61 11.20
C ARG A 24 4.24 -2.41 10.28
N ASP A 25 3.76 -1.25 10.68
CA ASP A 25 3.90 -0.01 9.94
C ASP A 25 5.35 0.47 9.88
N MET A 26 6.14 0.27 10.93
CA MET A 26 7.58 0.56 10.93
C MET A 26 8.36 -0.26 9.89
N ARG A 27 7.85 -1.44 9.50
CA ARG A 27 8.53 -2.33 8.54
C ARG A 27 8.35 -1.91 7.08
N VAL A 28 7.42 -1.00 6.80
CA VAL A 28 7.12 -0.53 5.44
C VAL A 28 7.60 0.91 5.31
N ALA A 29 8.47 1.17 4.33
CA ALA A 29 8.94 2.53 4.06
C ALA A 29 7.76 3.48 3.80
N GLU A 30 7.85 4.73 4.29
CA GLU A 30 6.80 5.74 4.11
C GLU A 30 6.47 6.01 2.63
N SER A 31 7.47 5.94 1.76
CA SER A 31 7.29 6.02 0.31
C SER A 31 6.38 4.90 -0.22
N THR A 32 6.58 3.67 0.26
CA THR A 32 5.76 2.51 -0.11
C THR A 32 4.33 2.66 0.40
N LYS A 33 4.13 3.14 1.64
CA LYS A 33 2.78 3.43 2.18
C LYS A 33 2.05 4.48 1.34
N LYS A 34 2.75 5.56 0.95
CA LYS A 34 2.22 6.58 0.05
C LYS A 34 1.86 5.99 -1.32
N GLY A 35 2.71 5.10 -1.85
CA GLY A 35 2.45 4.33 -3.07
C GLY A 35 1.16 3.52 -2.99
N TYR A 36 0.99 2.72 -1.93
CA TYR A 36 -0.23 1.94 -1.71
C TYR A 36 -1.47 2.83 -1.61
N LYS A 37 -1.40 3.93 -0.84
CA LYS A 37 -2.49 4.89 -0.71
C LYS A 37 -2.86 5.51 -2.06
N SER A 38 -1.88 5.87 -2.87
CA SER A 38 -2.09 6.41 -4.22
C SER A 38 -2.79 5.39 -5.12
N GLY A 39 -2.31 4.14 -5.15
CA GLY A 39 -2.93 3.07 -5.94
C GLY A 39 -4.39 2.80 -5.53
N LEU A 40 -4.66 2.72 -4.22
CA LEU A 40 -6.03 2.55 -3.71
C LEU A 40 -6.93 3.74 -4.06
N ASN A 41 -6.40 4.97 -4.04
CA ASN A 41 -7.15 6.16 -4.48
C ASN A 41 -7.50 6.12 -5.97
N GLN A 42 -6.61 5.62 -6.83
CA GLN A 42 -6.90 5.46 -8.26
C GLN A 42 -8.04 4.48 -8.49
N ILE A 43 -8.03 3.33 -7.78
CA ILE A 43 -9.12 2.35 -7.86
C ILE A 43 -10.44 2.95 -7.38
N LYS A 44 -10.45 3.69 -6.26
CA LYS A 44 -11.66 4.39 -5.79
C LYS A 44 -12.22 5.36 -6.82
N ASN A 45 -11.35 6.17 -7.44
CA ASN A 45 -11.76 7.13 -8.47
C ASN A 45 -12.36 6.41 -9.68
N TRP A 46 -11.77 5.29 -10.09
CA TRP A 46 -12.32 4.46 -11.17
C TRP A 46 -13.69 3.87 -10.80
N ILE A 47 -13.84 3.33 -9.59
CA ILE A 47 -15.13 2.80 -9.09
C ILE A 47 -16.21 3.89 -9.15
N SER A 48 -15.91 5.12 -8.74
CA SER A 48 -16.88 6.22 -8.76
C SER A 48 -17.36 6.59 -10.17
N GLY A 49 -16.56 6.33 -11.22
CA GLY A 49 -16.91 6.66 -12.60
C GLY A 49 -17.47 5.49 -13.43
N HIS A 50 -17.03 4.27 -13.14
CA HIS A 50 -17.27 3.11 -14.00
C HIS A 50 -17.69 1.84 -13.23
N GLY A 51 -17.54 1.84 -11.90
CA GLY A 51 -17.85 0.70 -11.04
C GLY A 51 -19.25 0.78 -10.42
N SER A 52 -19.51 -0.13 -9.49
CA SER A 52 -20.75 -0.14 -8.70
C SER A 52 -20.56 0.66 -7.40
N PRO A 53 -21.51 1.52 -7.00
CA PRO A 53 -21.46 2.23 -5.72
C PRO A 53 -21.31 1.30 -4.51
N ALA A 54 -21.82 0.06 -4.59
CA ALA A 54 -21.72 -0.94 -3.52
C ALA A 54 -20.27 -1.44 -3.26
N MET A 55 -19.36 -1.18 -4.21
CA MET A 55 -17.92 -1.46 -4.06
C MET A 55 -17.23 -0.46 -3.14
N LEU A 56 -17.90 0.61 -2.72
CA LEU A 56 -17.43 1.52 -1.68
C LEU A 56 -18.27 1.34 -0.42
N LYS A 57 -17.62 1.40 0.73
CA LYS A 57 -18.30 1.51 2.03
C LYS A 57 -18.77 2.95 2.24
N SER A 58 -19.57 3.16 3.29
CA SER A 58 -20.04 4.49 3.69
C SER A 58 -18.92 5.47 4.04
N ASP A 59 -17.75 4.98 4.48
CA ASP A 59 -16.56 5.79 4.77
C ASP A 59 -15.71 6.10 3.51
N GLY A 60 -16.16 5.65 2.33
CA GLY A 60 -15.46 5.84 1.05
C GLY A 60 -14.27 4.89 0.85
N THR A 61 -14.03 3.92 1.73
CA THR A 61 -13.04 2.86 1.50
C THR A 61 -13.61 1.76 0.60
N ILE A 62 -12.73 0.98 -0.02
CA ILE A 62 -13.15 -0.14 -0.88
C ILE A 62 -13.80 -1.23 -0.03
N ASN A 63 -15.00 -1.63 -0.41
CA ASN A 63 -15.70 -2.75 0.18
C ASN A 63 -15.15 -4.07 -0.37
N LEU A 64 -14.21 -4.68 0.36
CA LEU A 64 -13.56 -5.94 -0.04
C LEU A 64 -14.51 -7.16 -0.08
N GLN A 65 -15.73 -7.05 0.44
CA GLN A 65 -16.74 -8.11 0.29
C GLN A 65 -17.43 -8.06 -1.09
N VAL A 66 -17.41 -6.89 -1.75
CA VAL A 66 -18.10 -6.65 -3.02
C VAL A 66 -17.10 -6.49 -4.16
N PHE A 67 -15.99 -5.78 -3.94
CA PHE A 67 -14.93 -5.63 -4.95
C PHE A 67 -14.18 -6.95 -5.13
N GLN A 68 -14.34 -7.56 -6.29
CA GLN A 68 -13.77 -8.87 -6.63
C GLN A 68 -12.61 -8.75 -7.62
N TYR A 69 -11.94 -9.88 -7.84
CA TYR A 69 -10.83 -9.98 -8.79
C TYR A 69 -11.19 -9.51 -10.21
N ASN A 70 -12.40 -9.82 -10.69
CA ASN A 70 -12.84 -9.39 -12.02
C ASN A 70 -12.96 -7.88 -12.15
N ASP A 71 -13.32 -7.18 -11.08
CA ASP A 71 -13.39 -5.70 -11.08
C ASP A 71 -12.00 -5.09 -11.19
N PHE A 72 -11.02 -5.71 -10.53
CA PHE A 72 -9.61 -5.33 -10.70
C PHE A 72 -9.12 -5.54 -12.14
N LEU A 73 -9.48 -6.66 -12.78
CA LEU A 73 -9.16 -6.91 -14.19
C LEU A 73 -9.83 -5.90 -15.13
N ALA A 74 -11.06 -5.50 -14.83
CA ALA A 74 -11.77 -4.48 -15.59
C ALA A 74 -11.08 -3.10 -15.47
N TYR A 75 -10.71 -2.70 -14.24
CA TYR A 75 -9.90 -1.49 -14.01
C TYR A 75 -8.61 -1.50 -14.83
N ARG A 76 -7.86 -2.61 -14.77
CA ARG A 76 -6.62 -2.77 -15.52
C ARG A 76 -6.84 -2.69 -17.03
N SER A 77 -7.88 -3.33 -17.54
CA SER A 77 -8.20 -3.31 -18.97
C SER A 77 -8.53 -1.90 -19.44
N ALA A 78 -9.30 -1.14 -18.66
CA ALA A 78 -9.57 0.26 -18.92
C ALA A 78 -8.28 1.11 -18.92
N LEU A 79 -7.37 0.85 -17.98
CA LEU A 79 -6.07 1.53 -17.94
C LEU A 79 -5.22 1.21 -19.18
N LYS A 80 -5.12 -0.07 -19.58
CA LYS A 80 -4.41 -0.47 -20.81
C LYS A 80 -5.01 0.17 -22.07
N ASP A 81 -6.33 0.25 -22.14
CA ASP A 81 -7.04 0.88 -23.25
C ASP A 81 -6.74 2.39 -23.32
N LEU A 82 -6.69 3.08 -22.17
CA LEU A 82 -6.28 4.49 -22.12
C LEU A 82 -4.87 4.71 -22.67
N TYR A 83 -3.87 3.93 -22.24
CA TYR A 83 -2.51 4.00 -22.78
C TYR A 83 -2.49 3.86 -24.31
N LYS A 84 -3.23 2.89 -24.84
CA LYS A 84 -3.32 2.65 -26.29
C LYS A 84 -3.94 3.83 -27.03
N ARG A 85 -5.01 4.44 -26.50
CA ARG A 85 -5.67 5.61 -27.09
C ARG A 85 -4.79 6.86 -27.08
N GLU A 86 -4.00 7.05 -26.02
CA GLU A 86 -3.04 8.16 -25.92
C GLU A 86 -1.75 7.90 -26.71
N HIS A 87 -1.63 6.77 -27.43
CA HIS A 87 -0.43 6.36 -28.14
C HIS A 87 0.82 6.27 -27.25
N ILE A 88 0.63 6.03 -25.95
CA ILE A 88 1.71 5.85 -24.98
C ILE A 88 1.98 4.34 -24.84
N PRO A 89 3.25 3.89 -24.89
CA PRO A 89 3.59 2.50 -24.65
C PRO A 89 3.04 2.04 -23.29
N VAL A 90 2.33 0.92 -23.28
CA VAL A 90 1.86 0.31 -22.03
C VAL A 90 3.09 -0.18 -21.26
N PRO A 91 3.30 0.26 -20.01
CA PRO A 91 4.42 -0.27 -19.21
C PRO A 91 4.33 -1.79 -19.06
N VAL A 92 5.46 -2.47 -19.13
CA VAL A 92 5.56 -3.95 -19.16
C VAL A 92 4.91 -4.60 -17.92
N GLU A 93 4.90 -3.90 -16.80
CA GLU A 93 4.26 -4.31 -15.55
C GLU A 93 2.72 -4.43 -15.70
N TYR A 94 2.13 -3.67 -16.62
CA TYR A 94 0.71 -3.75 -16.98
C TYR A 94 0.45 -4.68 -18.16
N GLU A 95 1.48 -5.32 -18.74
CA GLU A 95 1.34 -6.37 -19.75
C GLU A 95 1.14 -7.77 -19.11
N SER A 96 1.82 -8.07 -18.00
CA SER A 96 1.89 -9.40 -17.36
C SER A 96 0.62 -9.85 -16.62
N GLU A 97 0.08 -11.06 -16.86
CA GLU A 97 -1.10 -11.53 -16.12
C GLU A 97 -0.79 -11.61 -14.61
N MET A 98 -1.69 -11.09 -13.76
CA MET A 98 -1.44 -11.02 -12.32
C MET A 98 -1.16 -12.37 -11.65
N LYS A 99 -1.53 -13.49 -12.28
CA LYS A 99 -1.19 -14.83 -11.81
C LYS A 99 0.33 -15.03 -11.73
N ASP A 100 1.10 -14.39 -12.62
CA ASP A 100 2.56 -14.48 -12.66
C ASP A 100 3.21 -13.63 -11.56
N ILE A 101 2.62 -12.47 -11.23
CA ILE A 101 3.10 -11.56 -10.17
C ILE A 101 2.97 -12.20 -8.77
N PHE A 102 1.97 -13.07 -8.57
CA PHE A 102 1.78 -13.80 -7.32
C PHE A 102 2.47 -15.18 -7.28
N GLN A 103 2.94 -15.71 -8.41
CA GLN A 103 3.62 -17.00 -8.49
C GLN A 103 5.16 -16.93 -8.47
N GLY A 104 5.75 -15.73 -8.61
CA GLY A 104 7.21 -15.58 -8.54
C GLY A 104 7.63 -14.24 -7.95
N SER A 105 8.25 -14.30 -6.78
CA SER A 105 9.20 -13.28 -6.29
C SER A 105 8.60 -11.94 -5.83
N PHE A 106 7.87 -11.93 -4.71
CA PHE A 106 7.94 -10.81 -3.75
C PHE A 106 9.31 -10.82 -3.03
N THR A 107 10.39 -10.83 -3.80
CA THR A 107 11.69 -10.40 -3.29
C THR A 107 11.61 -8.88 -3.30
N MET A 108 11.12 -8.32 -2.19
CA MET A 108 11.37 -6.93 -1.86
C MET A 108 12.85 -6.67 -2.14
N ILE A 109 13.13 -5.77 -3.07
CA ILE A 109 14.41 -5.09 -3.16
C ILE A 109 14.53 -4.30 -1.84
N ILE A 110 15.08 -4.96 -0.81
CA ILE A 110 15.94 -4.28 0.16
C ILE A 110 17.19 -3.93 -0.63
N LEU A 111 17.43 -2.64 -0.87
CA LEU A 111 18.67 -1.93 -1.24
C LEU A 111 18.18 -0.56 -1.76
N ASN A 112 18.46 0.60 -1.14
CA ASN A 112 19.58 1.03 -0.30
C ASN A 112 19.15 1.53 1.07
#